data_AF-I2DYR7-F1
#
_entry.id   AF-I2DYR7-F1
#
_cell.length_a   1.000
_cell.length_b   1.000
_cell.length_c   1.000
_cell.angle_alpha   90.00
_cell.angle_beta   90.00
_cell.angle_gamma   90.00
#
_symmetry.space_group_name_H-M   'P 1'
#
loop_
_entity.id
_entity.type
_entity.pdbx_description
1 polymer ?
#
loop_
_entity_poly.entity_id
_entity_poly.type
_entity_poly.pdbx_seq_one_letter_code
_entity_poly.pdbx_strand_id
1 'polypeptide(L)'
;MVRRRLSRLSRVALQAAYDCAGSDDDPLRMVFASRHGELARTTGILAAIGAREPVSPTAFSLSVLNAVTGIFGIARRDRSPATAIAAGHETLGYALLEAYSQYETSPASPVLLVYAHEPADPVYGAVDDDPESVGLAILLGAAEPAGYLTCEMAAEDADDCAHEEAADAAGTQSAALLHCLSTRTTASWRSRHASWRWSWHDRAA
;
A
#
# COMPACT_ATOMS: atom_id res chain seq x y z
N MET A 1 18.59 14.32 -9.04
CA MET A 1 18.32 15.43 -8.09
C MET A 1 17.13 15.14 -7.14
N VAL A 2 16.07 14.42 -7.59
CA VAL A 2 14.87 14.10 -6.78
C VAL A 2 15.16 13.15 -5.60
N ARG A 3 16.05 12.16 -5.78
CA ARG A 3 16.33 11.10 -4.80
C ARG A 3 16.71 11.58 -3.38
N ARG A 4 17.35 12.75 -3.24
CA ARG A 4 17.76 13.33 -1.94
C ARG A 4 16.61 14.00 -1.16
N ARG A 5 15.46 14.25 -1.80
CA ARG A 5 14.30 14.94 -1.20
C ARG A 5 13.20 13.97 -0.74
N LEU A 6 13.32 12.70 -1.11
CA LEU A 6 12.37 11.64 -0.78
C LEU A 6 12.52 11.21 0.67
N SER A 7 11.41 10.87 1.33
CA SER A 7 11.40 10.17 2.62
C SER A 7 11.88 8.72 2.45
N ARG A 8 12.03 7.97 3.54
CA ARG A 8 12.35 6.53 3.45
C ARG A 8 11.18 5.77 2.80
N LEU A 9 9.95 6.04 3.19
CA LEU A 9 8.72 5.48 2.63
C LEU A 9 8.66 5.69 1.13
N SER A 10 8.79 6.95 0.69
CA SER A 10 8.78 7.30 -0.73
C SER A 10 9.87 6.57 -1.50
N ARG A 11 11.08 6.41 -0.92
CA ARG A 11 12.17 5.66 -1.59
C ARG A 11 11.83 4.19 -1.74
N VAL A 12 11.32 3.55 -0.69
CA VAL A 12 10.95 2.12 -0.71
C VAL A 12 9.79 1.89 -1.68
N ALA A 13 8.75 2.72 -1.63
CA ALA A 13 7.61 2.66 -2.54
C ALA A 13 8.02 2.83 -4.00
N LEU A 14 8.80 3.87 -4.31
CA LEU A 14 9.25 4.11 -5.69
C LEU A 14 10.19 3.01 -6.17
N GLN A 15 11.07 2.48 -5.32
CA GLN A 15 11.94 1.37 -5.69
C GLN A 15 11.11 0.13 -6.07
N ALA A 16 10.17 -0.28 -5.21
CA ALA A 16 9.26 -1.39 -5.50
C ALA A 16 8.43 -1.15 -6.77
N ALA A 17 7.96 0.09 -6.98
CA ALA A 17 7.24 0.47 -8.18
C ALA A 17 8.09 0.30 -9.44
N TYR A 18 9.32 0.83 -9.47
CA TYR A 18 10.21 0.70 -10.63
C TYR A 18 10.62 -0.73 -10.92
N ASP A 19 10.88 -1.53 -9.88
CA ASP A 19 11.23 -2.93 -10.05
C ASP A 19 10.06 -3.77 -10.62
N CYS A 20 8.82 -3.29 -10.46
CA CYS A 20 7.60 -3.98 -10.88
C CYS A 20 6.98 -3.42 -12.19
N ALA A 21 7.19 -2.15 -12.50
CA ALA A 21 6.50 -1.41 -13.58
C ALA A 21 6.81 -1.88 -15.00
N GLY A 22 7.77 -2.78 -15.21
CA GLY A 22 8.16 -3.25 -16.54
C GLY A 22 8.79 -2.13 -17.39
N SER A 23 8.34 -1.99 -18.64
CA SER A 23 8.84 -0.95 -19.55
C SER A 23 8.46 0.46 -19.09
N ASP A 24 9.35 1.43 -19.31
CA ASP A 24 9.08 2.85 -19.03
C ASP A 24 8.16 3.52 -20.06
N ASP A 25 8.00 2.92 -21.24
CA ASP A 25 7.25 3.52 -22.35
C ASP A 25 5.75 3.23 -22.32
N ASP A 26 5.32 2.23 -21.53
CA ASP A 26 3.90 1.83 -21.49
C ASP A 26 3.12 2.64 -20.42
N PRO A 27 1.91 3.14 -20.76
CA PRO A 27 1.03 3.79 -19.80
C PRO A 27 0.66 2.86 -18.64
N LEU A 28 0.87 3.31 -17.41
CA LEU A 28 0.70 2.51 -16.21
C LEU A 28 -0.14 3.23 -15.17
N ARG A 29 -1.36 2.72 -14.95
CA ARG A 29 -2.22 3.19 -13.86
C ARG A 29 -1.63 2.76 -12.53
N MET A 30 -1.73 3.64 -11.53
CA MET A 30 -1.15 3.38 -10.20
C MET A 30 -2.18 3.50 -9.10
N VAL A 31 -2.18 2.54 -8.18
CA VAL A 31 -2.81 2.67 -6.87
C VAL A 31 -1.69 2.67 -5.84
N PHE A 32 -1.44 3.80 -5.20
CA PHE A 32 -0.53 3.86 -4.05
C PHE A 32 -1.32 3.70 -2.77
N ALA A 33 -0.77 2.97 -1.81
CA ALA A 33 -1.43 2.70 -0.55
C ALA A 33 -0.44 2.78 0.61
N SER A 34 -0.81 3.53 1.63
CA SER A 34 -0.03 3.61 2.86
C SER A 34 -0.93 4.00 4.02
N ARG A 35 -0.82 3.29 5.13
CA ARG A 35 -1.64 3.57 6.32
C ARG A 35 -1.40 4.99 6.83
N HIS A 36 -0.12 5.34 7.00
CA HIS A 36 0.30 6.61 7.60
C HIS A 36 0.81 7.63 6.57
N GLY A 37 1.13 7.18 5.34
CA GLY A 37 1.71 8.04 4.32
C GLY A 37 2.98 8.74 4.80
N GLU A 38 3.16 10.01 4.44
CA GLU A 38 4.35 10.81 4.78
C GLU A 38 4.34 11.31 6.24
N LEU A 39 3.98 10.45 7.20
CA LEU A 39 3.81 10.79 8.61
C LEU A 39 5.06 11.44 9.19
N ALA A 40 6.26 10.86 9.00
CA ALA A 40 7.51 11.45 9.49
C ALA A 40 7.74 12.89 8.99
N ARG A 41 7.32 13.18 7.75
CA ARG A 41 7.41 14.53 7.19
C ARG A 41 6.38 15.47 7.82
N THR A 42 5.15 14.99 7.99
CA THR A 42 4.08 15.72 8.69
C THR A 42 4.46 16.02 10.13
N THR A 43 5.08 15.07 10.85
CA THR A 43 5.63 15.27 12.20
C THR A 43 6.65 16.40 12.23
N GLY A 44 7.59 16.41 11.28
CA GLY A 44 8.57 17.49 11.17
C GLY A 44 7.94 18.86 10.88
N ILE A 45 6.90 18.90 10.06
CA ILE A 45 6.13 20.14 9.80
C ILE A 45 5.45 20.63 11.07
N LEU A 46 4.78 19.74 11.81
CA LEU A 46 4.11 20.08 13.06
C LEU A 46 5.10 20.56 14.14
N ALA A 47 6.29 19.96 14.22
CA ALA A 47 7.35 20.40 15.11
C ALA A 47 7.81 21.83 14.79
N ALA A 48 8.05 22.15 13.51
CA ALA A 48 8.41 23.50 13.09
C ALA A 48 7.32 24.53 13.44
N ILE A 49 6.04 24.18 13.22
CA ILE A 49 4.90 25.04 13.61
C ILE A 49 4.90 25.27 15.12
N GLY A 50 5.09 24.22 15.92
CA GLY A 50 5.18 24.30 17.38
C GLY A 50 6.33 25.19 17.86
N ALA A 51 7.46 25.15 17.16
CA ALA A 51 8.63 25.99 17.42
C ALA A 51 8.52 27.42 16.84
N ARG A 52 7.41 27.75 16.15
CA ARG A 52 7.23 29.01 15.39
C ARG A 52 8.30 29.24 14.31
N GLU A 53 8.80 28.16 13.73
CA GLU A 53 9.75 28.15 12.63
C GLU A 53 9.02 28.14 11.27
N PRO A 54 9.63 28.69 10.21
CA PRO A 54 9.04 28.64 8.89
C PRO A 54 8.94 27.20 8.36
N VAL A 55 7.76 26.82 7.85
CA VAL A 55 7.56 25.52 7.20
C VAL A 55 8.17 25.54 5.81
N SER A 56 8.99 24.53 5.48
CA SER A 56 9.55 24.37 4.14
C SER A 56 8.45 24.10 3.11
N PRO A 57 8.32 24.91 2.03
CA PRO A 57 7.34 24.67 0.98
C PRO A 57 7.50 23.31 0.30
N THR A 58 8.74 22.85 0.14
CA THR A 58 9.03 21.53 -0.45
C THR A 58 8.64 20.40 0.51
N ALA A 59 8.83 20.57 1.82
CA ALA A 59 8.36 19.56 2.78
C ALA A 59 6.83 19.50 2.78
N PHE A 60 6.16 20.64 2.79
CA PHE A 60 4.69 20.69 2.71
C PHE A 60 4.15 20.07 1.41
N SER A 61 4.74 20.38 0.25
CA SER A 61 4.28 19.82 -1.02
C SER A 61 4.46 18.31 -1.13
N LEU A 62 5.37 17.73 -0.35
CA LEU A 62 5.67 16.30 -0.32
C LEU A 62 5.02 15.57 0.86
N SER A 63 4.21 16.24 1.70
CA SER A 63 3.55 15.60 2.86
C SER A 63 2.20 14.99 2.55
N VAL A 64 1.70 15.17 1.32
CA VAL A 64 0.44 14.59 0.86
C VAL A 64 0.61 13.09 0.57
N LEU A 65 -0.42 12.29 0.84
CA LEU A 65 -0.38 10.84 0.64
C LEU A 65 -0.05 10.45 -0.82
N ASN A 66 -0.53 11.22 -1.79
CA ASN A 66 -0.30 10.99 -3.21
C ASN A 66 1.05 11.51 -3.73
N ALA A 67 1.99 11.93 -2.86
CA ALA A 67 3.29 12.42 -3.30
C ALA A 67 4.05 11.37 -4.13
N VAL A 68 4.00 10.09 -3.73
CA VAL A 68 4.64 8.97 -4.44
C VAL A 68 4.10 8.83 -5.86
N THR A 69 2.78 8.88 -6.05
CA THR A 69 2.18 8.72 -7.38
C THR A 69 2.54 9.89 -8.30
N GLY A 70 2.52 11.12 -7.77
CA GLY A 70 2.93 12.30 -8.52
C GLY A 70 4.40 12.26 -8.94
N ILE A 71 5.30 11.86 -8.04
CA ILE A 71 6.74 11.72 -8.36
C ILE A 71 6.96 10.64 -9.41
N PHE A 72 6.30 9.49 -9.28
CA PHE A 72 6.40 8.37 -10.22
C PHE A 72 5.96 8.79 -11.63
N GLY A 73 4.77 9.40 -11.75
CA GLY A 73 4.25 9.87 -13.02
C GLY A 73 5.12 10.94 -13.68
N ILE A 74 5.61 11.93 -12.92
CA ILE A 74 6.53 12.96 -13.45
C ILE A 74 7.82 12.33 -13.97
N ALA A 75 8.39 11.37 -13.25
CA ALA A 75 9.65 10.73 -13.63
C ALA A 75 9.51 9.88 -14.89
N ARG A 76 8.39 9.17 -15.06
CA ARG A 76 8.08 8.40 -16.28
C ARG A 76 7.49 9.25 -17.42
N ARG A 77 7.16 10.51 -17.16
CA ARG A 77 6.34 11.36 -18.07
C ARG A 77 4.98 10.73 -18.38
N ASP A 78 4.47 9.94 -17.45
CA ASP A 78 3.20 9.24 -17.55
C ASP A 78 2.09 10.06 -16.89
N ARG A 79 0.95 10.19 -17.58
CA ARG A 79 -0.25 10.92 -17.12
C ARG A 79 -1.43 9.98 -16.88
N SER A 80 -1.18 8.68 -16.83
CA SER A 80 -2.17 7.67 -16.50
C SER A 80 -2.81 7.96 -15.12
N PRO A 81 -4.08 7.55 -14.93
CA PRO A 81 -4.74 7.67 -13.63
C PRO A 81 -3.91 7.14 -12.48
N ALA A 82 -3.90 7.90 -11.38
CA ALA A 82 -3.24 7.49 -10.15
C ALA A 82 -4.09 7.83 -8.92
N THR A 83 -4.34 6.82 -8.09
CA THR A 83 -5.12 6.92 -6.85
C THR A 83 -4.22 6.68 -5.65
N ALA A 84 -4.51 7.31 -4.51
CA ALA A 84 -3.81 7.07 -3.26
C ALA A 84 -4.82 6.71 -2.14
N ILE A 85 -4.58 5.61 -1.43
CA ILE A 85 -5.50 5.04 -0.43
C ILE A 85 -4.84 4.93 0.94
N ALA A 86 -5.62 5.28 1.97
CA ALA A 86 -5.33 4.97 3.37
C ALA A 86 -6.65 4.53 4.04
N ALA A 87 -6.63 3.36 4.68
CA ALA A 87 -7.79 2.76 5.35
C ALA A 87 -7.39 2.02 6.65
N GLY A 88 -6.48 2.62 7.43
CA GLY A 88 -6.00 2.02 8.68
C GLY A 88 -5.23 0.71 8.44
N HIS A 89 -5.45 -0.29 9.28
CA HIS A 89 -4.82 -1.62 9.12
C HIS A 89 -5.28 -2.35 7.85
N GLU A 90 -6.44 -1.99 7.30
CA GLU A 90 -7.04 -2.64 6.13
C GLU A 90 -6.64 -1.98 4.80
N THR A 91 -5.66 -1.06 4.86
CA THR A 91 -5.21 -0.25 3.72
C THR A 91 -4.82 -1.11 2.51
N LEU A 92 -4.12 -2.23 2.71
CA LEU A 92 -3.66 -3.07 1.62
C LEU A 92 -4.82 -3.82 0.94
N GLY A 93 -5.75 -4.35 1.73
CA GLY A 93 -6.96 -5.03 1.24
C GLY A 93 -7.84 -4.11 0.39
N TYR A 94 -8.13 -2.91 0.89
CA TYR A 94 -8.91 -1.93 0.12
C TYR A 94 -8.17 -1.39 -1.11
N ALA A 95 -6.84 -1.29 -1.07
CA ALA A 95 -6.06 -0.90 -2.23
C ALA A 95 -6.03 -1.97 -3.32
N LEU A 96 -6.01 -3.26 -2.95
CA LEU A 96 -6.21 -4.37 -3.88
C LEU A 96 -7.61 -4.31 -4.52
N LEU A 97 -8.65 -4.01 -3.75
CA LEU A 97 -10.02 -3.85 -4.25
C LEU A 97 -10.12 -2.69 -5.26
N GLU A 98 -9.50 -1.55 -4.97
CA GLU A 98 -9.43 -0.42 -5.91
C GLU A 98 -8.67 -0.82 -7.19
N ALA A 99 -7.50 -1.45 -7.06
CA ALA A 99 -6.69 -1.87 -8.21
C ALA A 99 -7.46 -2.87 -9.09
N TYR A 100 -8.16 -3.82 -8.48
CA TYR A 100 -9.03 -4.77 -9.17
C TYR A 100 -10.20 -4.07 -9.86
N SER A 101 -10.89 -3.15 -9.18
CA SER A 101 -12.00 -2.38 -9.76
C SER A 101 -11.56 -1.58 -10.99
N GLN A 102 -10.39 -0.95 -10.93
CA GLN A 102 -9.79 -0.27 -12.07
C GLN A 102 -9.43 -1.23 -13.19
N TYR A 103 -8.83 -2.38 -12.87
CA TYR A 103 -8.49 -3.41 -13.87
C TYR A 103 -9.74 -3.93 -14.58
N GLU A 104 -10.79 -4.33 -13.86
CA GLU A 104 -12.05 -4.83 -14.43
C GLU A 104 -12.74 -3.81 -15.34
N THR A 105 -12.64 -2.51 -15.00
CA THR A 105 -13.19 -1.43 -15.84
C THR A 105 -12.43 -1.28 -17.16
N SER A 106 -11.15 -1.68 -17.23
CA SER A 106 -10.31 -1.59 -18.43
C SER A 106 -9.21 -2.66 -18.45
N PRO A 107 -9.52 -3.93 -18.77
CA PRO A 107 -8.57 -5.04 -18.62
C PRO A 107 -7.35 -4.98 -19.55
N ALA A 108 -7.45 -4.23 -20.65
CA ALA A 108 -6.34 -4.01 -21.60
C ALA A 108 -5.25 -3.08 -21.05
N SER A 109 -5.48 -2.42 -19.91
CA SER A 109 -4.50 -1.55 -19.26
C SER A 109 -4.10 -2.16 -17.90
N PRO A 110 -2.82 -2.44 -17.66
CA PRO A 110 -2.41 -2.96 -16.36
C PRO A 110 -2.57 -1.90 -15.25
N VAL A 111 -2.66 -2.36 -14.00
CA VAL A 111 -2.71 -1.50 -12.81
C VAL A 111 -1.61 -1.92 -11.86
N LEU A 112 -0.74 -0.97 -11.52
CA LEU A 112 0.32 -1.16 -10.53
C LEU A 112 -0.19 -0.74 -9.15
N LEU A 113 -0.38 -1.71 -8.26
CA LEU A 113 -0.56 -1.46 -6.85
C LEU A 113 0.82 -1.32 -6.19
N VAL A 114 1.02 -0.25 -5.41
CA VAL A 114 2.20 -0.04 -4.57
C VAL A 114 1.75 0.20 -3.15
N TYR A 115 2.07 -0.71 -2.24
CA TYR A 115 1.85 -0.55 -0.81
C TYR A 115 3.17 -0.27 -0.10
N ALA A 116 3.19 0.74 0.76
CA ALA A 116 4.32 1.02 1.61
C ALA A 116 3.90 1.39 3.02
N HIS A 117 4.63 0.88 4.00
CA HIS A 117 4.40 1.15 5.41
C HIS A 117 5.71 1.50 6.12
N GLU A 118 5.63 2.47 7.02
CA GLU A 118 6.63 2.75 8.04
C GLU A 118 5.92 2.92 9.38
N PRO A 119 6.45 2.34 10.48
CA PRO A 119 5.88 2.52 11.80
C PRO A 119 5.78 3.99 12.18
N ALA A 120 4.73 4.34 12.92
CA ALA A 120 4.55 5.67 13.48
C ALA A 120 5.70 6.05 14.44
N ASP A 121 6.03 7.35 14.47
CA ASP A 121 7.03 7.86 15.41
C ASP A 121 6.56 7.67 16.87
N PRO A 122 7.45 7.25 17.79
CA PRO A 122 7.10 7.08 19.21
C PRO A 122 6.49 8.31 19.90
N VAL A 123 6.67 9.52 19.34
CA VAL A 123 6.01 10.75 19.83
C VAL A 123 4.49 10.63 19.87
N TYR A 124 3.91 9.76 19.05
CA TYR A 124 2.46 9.50 19.01
C TYR A 124 1.99 8.52 20.10
N GLY A 125 2.89 8.02 20.95
CA GLY A 125 2.57 7.11 22.06
C GLY A 125 2.42 5.65 21.61
N ALA A 126 1.76 4.85 22.46
CA ALA A 126 1.47 3.45 22.16
C ALA A 126 0.33 3.37 21.12
N VAL A 127 0.70 3.34 19.85
CA VAL A 127 -0.20 3.13 18.72
C VAL A 127 -0.21 1.64 18.38
N ASP A 128 -1.40 1.10 18.11
CA ASP A 128 -1.57 -0.22 17.52
C ASP A 128 -1.08 -0.17 16.07
N ASP A 129 0.19 -0.52 15.84
CA ASP A 129 0.84 -0.37 14.54
C ASP A 129 1.70 -1.57 14.14
N ASP A 130 1.83 -1.74 12.83
CA ASP A 130 2.65 -2.79 12.27
C ASP A 130 4.13 -2.42 12.51
N PRO A 131 4.93 -3.29 13.17
CA PRO A 131 6.26 -2.92 13.68
C PRO A 131 7.32 -2.86 12.58
N GLU A 132 7.11 -3.54 11.46
CA GLU A 132 8.08 -3.65 10.38
C GLU A 132 7.73 -2.72 9.23
N SER A 133 8.73 -2.07 8.65
CA SER A 133 8.51 -1.31 7.42
C SER A 133 8.44 -2.25 6.22
N VAL A 134 7.51 -2.01 5.32
CA VAL A 134 7.31 -2.85 4.14
C VAL A 134 7.18 -2.02 2.87
N GLY A 135 7.64 -2.57 1.76
CA GLY A 135 7.39 -2.07 0.42
C GLY A 135 6.99 -3.24 -0.47
N LEU A 136 5.81 -3.15 -1.07
CA LEU A 136 5.22 -4.18 -1.90
C LEU A 136 4.68 -3.54 -3.17
N ALA A 137 4.98 -4.15 -4.31
CA ALA A 137 4.38 -3.78 -5.59
C ALA A 137 3.78 -5.01 -6.26
N ILE A 138 2.56 -4.87 -6.78
CA ILE A 138 1.83 -5.92 -7.50
C ILE A 138 1.30 -5.33 -8.80
N LEU A 139 1.67 -5.95 -9.92
CA LEU A 139 1.15 -5.59 -11.23
C LEU A 139 -0.04 -6.48 -11.57
N LEU A 140 -1.22 -5.88 -11.70
CA LEU A 140 -2.44 -6.56 -12.14
C LEU A 140 -2.56 -6.47 -13.65
N GLY A 141 -2.95 -7.59 -14.30
CA GLY A 141 -3.14 -7.66 -15.74
C GLY A 141 -1.90 -8.06 -16.54
N ALA A 142 -1.06 -8.95 -16.01
CA ALA A 142 0.03 -9.54 -16.78
C ALA A 142 -0.50 -10.22 -18.04
N ALA A 143 0.20 -10.09 -19.17
CA ALA A 143 -0.18 -10.74 -20.43
C ALA A 143 -0.24 -12.27 -20.31
N GLU A 144 0.66 -12.85 -19.52
CA GLU A 144 0.75 -14.29 -19.24
C GLU A 144 0.78 -14.51 -17.71
N PRO A 145 -0.38 -14.49 -17.02
CA PRO A 145 -0.43 -14.67 -15.59
C PRO A 145 -0.22 -16.14 -15.22
N ALA A 146 0.64 -16.38 -14.22
CA ALA A 146 0.88 -17.71 -13.66
C ALA A 146 -0.35 -18.28 -12.92
N GLY A 147 -1.29 -17.43 -12.55
CA GLY A 147 -2.46 -17.76 -11.76
C GLY A 147 -3.28 -16.50 -11.44
N TYR A 148 -4.20 -16.62 -10.50
CA TYR A 148 -4.99 -15.50 -10.01
C TYR A 148 -5.14 -15.55 -8.50
N LEU A 149 -5.33 -14.38 -7.90
CA LEU A 149 -5.58 -14.19 -6.49
C LEU A 149 -7.07 -13.93 -6.28
N THR A 150 -7.70 -14.69 -5.38
CA THR A 150 -9.06 -14.37 -4.88
C THR A 150 -8.97 -13.75 -3.49
N CYS A 151 -9.79 -12.75 -3.24
CA CYS A 151 -9.92 -12.09 -1.94
C CYS A 151 -11.37 -12.18 -1.47
N GLU A 152 -11.58 -12.75 -0.28
CA GLU A 152 -12.86 -12.73 0.42
C GLU A 152 -12.73 -11.77 1.61
N MET A 153 -13.71 -10.89 1.80
CA MET A 153 -13.80 -10.00 2.94
C MET A 153 -15.17 -10.16 3.58
N ALA A 154 -15.20 -10.35 4.89
CA ALA A 154 -16.42 -10.35 5.69
C ALA A 154 -16.30 -9.28 6.77
N ALA A 155 -17.28 -8.38 6.84
CA ALA A 155 -17.38 -7.43 7.92
C ALA A 155 -17.78 -8.15 9.21
N GLU A 156 -17.16 -7.78 10.32
CA GLU A 156 -17.43 -8.33 11.65
C GLU A 156 -18.07 -7.22 12.50
N ASP A 157 -19.17 -7.56 13.19
CA ASP A 157 -19.84 -6.64 14.10
C ASP A 157 -18.99 -6.49 15.38
N ALA A 158 -18.81 -5.24 15.83
CA ALA A 158 -17.95 -4.91 16.97
C ALA A 158 -18.35 -5.57 18.31
N ASP A 159 -19.57 -6.10 18.41
CA ASP A 159 -20.09 -6.78 19.60
C ASP A 159 -19.68 -8.27 19.69
N ASP A 160 -19.18 -8.88 18.62
CA ASP A 160 -18.71 -10.29 18.61
C ASP A 160 -17.24 -10.44 19.06
N CYS A 161 -16.55 -9.33 19.35
CA CYS A 161 -15.13 -9.29 19.70
C CYS A 161 -14.75 -9.91 21.06
N ALA A 162 -15.68 -10.57 21.76
CA ALA A 162 -15.42 -11.18 23.07
C ALA A 162 -14.96 -12.65 23.02
N HIS A 163 -14.94 -13.30 21.85
CA HIS A 163 -14.58 -14.72 21.76
C HIS A 163 -13.57 -14.99 20.65
N GLU A 164 -12.40 -15.48 21.09
CA GLU A 164 -11.32 -16.09 20.32
C GLU A 164 -10.28 -15.15 19.70
N GLU A 165 -9.24 -14.85 20.48
CA GLU A 165 -7.87 -14.59 20.01
C GLU A 165 -7.33 -15.85 19.28
N ALA A 166 -7.94 -16.19 18.14
CA ALA A 166 -7.25 -17.00 17.14
C ALA A 166 -6.23 -16.07 16.48
N ALA A 167 -5.05 -15.99 17.09
CA ALA A 167 -3.91 -15.26 16.55
C ALA A 167 -3.71 -15.65 15.08
N ASP A 168 -4.00 -14.72 14.16
CA ASP A 168 -3.63 -14.93 12.77
C ASP A 168 -2.13 -15.11 12.70
N ALA A 169 -1.69 -16.23 12.12
CA ALA A 169 -0.29 -16.63 12.07
C ALA A 169 0.63 -15.59 11.41
N ALA A 170 0.06 -14.66 10.64
CA ALA A 170 0.80 -13.68 9.85
C ALA A 170 1.07 -12.34 10.57
N GLY A 171 0.40 -12.01 11.68
CA GLY A 171 0.61 -10.76 12.43
C GLY A 171 0.15 -9.46 11.73
N THR A 172 0.33 -9.31 10.41
CA THR A 172 -0.11 -8.14 9.62
C THR A 172 -0.81 -8.54 8.32
N GLN A 173 -1.59 -7.61 7.75
CA GLN A 173 -2.30 -7.83 6.48
C GLN A 173 -1.32 -8.12 5.33
N SER A 174 -0.20 -7.38 5.30
CA SER A 174 0.85 -7.53 4.29
C SER A 174 1.59 -8.86 4.41
N ALA A 175 1.89 -9.31 5.63
CA ALA A 175 2.51 -10.60 5.87
C ALA A 175 1.60 -11.77 5.44
N ALA A 176 0.29 -11.67 5.66
CA ALA A 176 -0.66 -12.71 5.24
C ALA A 176 -0.72 -12.82 3.72
N LEU A 177 -0.82 -11.69 3.02
CA LEU A 177 -0.79 -11.66 1.56
C LEU A 177 0.53 -12.18 1.01
N LEU A 178 1.67 -11.75 1.56
CA LEU A 178 2.99 -12.23 1.14
C LEU A 178 3.14 -13.74 1.37
N HIS A 179 2.63 -14.25 2.49
CA HIS A 179 2.59 -15.69 2.76
C HIS A 179 1.81 -16.41 1.66
N CYS A 180 0.55 -16.03 1.42
CA CYS A 180 -0.30 -16.56 0.35
C CYS A 180 0.40 -16.58 -1.02
N LEU A 181 1.02 -15.47 -1.42
CA LEU A 181 1.70 -15.36 -2.72
C LEU A 181 2.99 -16.21 -2.79
N SER A 182 3.74 -16.33 -1.70
CA SER A 182 5.00 -17.09 -1.65
C SER A 182 4.78 -18.61 -1.59
N THR A 183 3.76 -19.05 -0.84
CA THR A 183 3.45 -20.48 -0.66
C THR A 183 2.44 -20.99 -1.68
N ARG A 184 1.76 -20.10 -2.40
CA ARG A 184 0.64 -20.41 -3.29
C ARG A 184 -0.50 -21.13 -2.57
N THR A 185 -0.74 -20.77 -1.31
CA THR A 185 -1.82 -21.32 -0.48
C THR A 185 -2.78 -20.23 -0.04
N THR A 186 -3.80 -20.60 0.72
CA THR A 186 -4.68 -19.65 1.40
C THR A 186 -4.00 -19.06 2.63
N ALA A 187 -4.21 -17.78 2.88
CA ALA A 187 -3.87 -17.09 4.12
C ALA A 187 -5.03 -16.19 4.57
N SER A 188 -5.19 -16.01 5.88
CA SER A 188 -6.15 -15.09 6.47
C SER A 188 -5.44 -14.00 7.26
N TRP A 189 -6.13 -12.87 7.41
CA TRP A 189 -5.81 -11.84 8.36
C TRP A 189 -7.10 -11.16 8.84
N ARG A 190 -7.20 -10.87 10.14
CA ARG A 190 -8.33 -10.19 10.75
C ARG A 190 -7.94 -8.83 11.31
N SER A 191 -8.80 -7.84 11.04
CA SER A 191 -8.84 -6.57 11.75
C SER A 191 -9.87 -6.64 12.88
N ARG A 192 -10.10 -5.52 13.58
CA ARG A 192 -11.21 -5.40 14.55
C ARG A 192 -12.60 -5.35 13.91
N HIS A 193 -12.68 -5.16 12.60
CA HIS A 193 -13.92 -4.85 11.87
C HIS A 193 -14.14 -5.74 10.66
N ALA A 194 -13.15 -6.54 10.26
CA ALA A 194 -13.27 -7.42 9.11
C ALA A 194 -12.27 -8.58 9.16
N SER A 195 -12.69 -9.72 8.60
CA SER A 195 -11.78 -10.80 8.22
C SER A 195 -11.50 -10.76 6.72
N TRP A 196 -10.23 -10.94 6.38
CA TRP A 196 -9.72 -11.00 5.03
C TRP A 196 -9.12 -12.37 4.78
N ARG A 197 -9.45 -12.98 3.64
CA ARG A 197 -8.87 -14.25 3.20
C ARG A 197 -8.40 -14.13 1.77
N TRP A 198 -7.14 -14.45 1.53
CA TRP A 198 -6.55 -14.54 0.21
C TRP A 198 -6.28 -15.99 -0.15
N SER A 199 -6.57 -16.36 -1.40
CA SER A 199 -6.21 -17.67 -1.94
C SER A 199 -5.60 -17.50 -3.32
N TRP A 200 -4.45 -18.12 -3.53
CA TRP A 200 -3.83 -18.22 -4.85
C TRP A 200 -4.35 -19.45 -5.60
N HIS A 201 -4.61 -19.29 -6.89
CA HIS A 201 -5.01 -20.37 -7.79
C HIS A 201 -4.08 -20.36 -9.00
N ASP A 202 -3.36 -21.45 -9.23
CA ASP A 202 -2.53 -21.60 -10.44
C ASP A 202 -3.42 -21.67 -11.68
N ARG A 203 -2.95 -21.06 -12.78
CA ARG A 203 -3.65 -21.18 -14.06
C ARG A 203 -3.51 -22.61 -14.55
N ALA A 204 -4.64 -23.28 -14.84
CA ALA A 204 -4.60 -24.59 -15.48
C ALA A 204 -3.83 -24.51 -16.80
N ALA A 205 -2.88 -25.43 -16.98
CA ALA A 205 -2.02 -25.54 -18.17
C ALA A 205 -2.83 -25.86 -19.44
#